data_AF-A0A8E0M6U7-F1
#
_entry.id   AF-A0A8E0M6U7-F1
#
_cell.length_a   1.000
_cell.length_b   1.000
_cell.length_c   1.000
_cell.angle_alpha   90.00
_cell.angle_beta   90.00
_cell.angle_gamma   90.00
#
_symmetry.space_group_name_H-M   'P 1'
#
loop_
_entity.id
_entity.type
_entity.pdbx_description
1 polymer ?
#
loop_
_entity_poly.entity_id
_entity_poly.type
_entity_poly.pdbx_seq_one_letter_code
_entity_poly.pdbx_strand_id
1 'polypeptide(L)'
;MSINRTKLLKTSIIIVILGLISFLNILPLLNFNFATSYMGDDFFFHVQRVLALDNIFKSPVNFDVFAHTATMANIFYPWETVYPLYLIYHTTGDFIFSYKLFYFLITFLTAILAYWCLFKISNNTFSAFCFAALYVFSFYRSTNFFVRSALGEAVSMTFLPLVLLGLYYILFDDYNKWRSLSVGMTLITYSHTLSLFMTSILIVVGFMVSLGFLDQRKARIKSLFTAGFWTVILCSPYLFLVINTSLNNKLYLNWQPALHGLPLTDWLMNSLGNRMYPNLNVRSSLGASVVIAGVLALMLFIIVKRSRTAFSTFCLWGGLGIMLISTSLFPWFLTNNTIFGRIQFVWRLNAYISLLLLASFSLILGIVIRKNVLLKSVFLLALIAGLTIGNTTALATFTAAKAEKTPREGTLVKNVKNIFYGDYTPEQVQSKKNLQQILQKQFFLNAQQINPVYHFTDNDFTVQVDNSTQSHARLTIPVFWYASQVVTVNQKPVHSKISKTGATLVTIPKGSSVISVSYQYPKSVVVFIVIACFGLAAIFMPLIFRNTGSAKVTKTD
;
A
#
# COMPACT_ATOMS: atom_id res chain seq x y z
N MET A 1 -24.93 22.97 23.56
CA MET A 1 -25.03 22.36 22.20
C MET A 1 -26.04 21.22 22.28
N SER A 2 -27.26 21.37 21.76
CA SER A 2 -28.24 20.26 21.78
C SER A 2 -27.84 19.23 20.73
N ILE A 3 -27.59 17.99 21.15
CA ILE A 3 -27.29 16.89 20.24
C ILE A 3 -28.60 16.53 19.52
N ASN A 4 -28.63 16.72 18.20
CA ASN A 4 -29.76 16.28 17.37
C ASN A 4 -29.81 14.74 17.35
N ARG A 5 -30.63 14.17 18.23
CA ARG A 5 -30.77 12.71 18.44
C ARG A 5 -31.09 11.96 17.14
N THR A 6 -31.90 12.54 16.25
CA THR A 6 -32.26 11.92 14.97
C THR A 6 -31.09 11.83 14.01
N LYS A 7 -30.24 12.87 13.96
CA LYS A 7 -29.01 12.85 13.14
C LYS A 7 -28.02 11.82 13.70
N LEU A 8 -27.86 11.79 15.02
CA LEU A 8 -26.99 10.81 15.69
C LEU A 8 -27.44 9.38 15.38
N LEU A 9 -28.73 9.06 15.54
CA LEU A 9 -29.28 7.73 15.26
C LEU A 9 -29.03 7.30 13.81
N LYS A 10 -29.27 8.19 12.84
CA LYS A 10 -28.99 7.90 11.42
C LYS A 10 -27.52 7.59 11.17
N THR A 11 -26.62 8.39 11.75
CA THR A 11 -25.17 8.14 11.64
C THR A 11 -24.79 6.81 12.28
N SER A 12 -25.31 6.48 13.46
CA SER A 12 -25.05 5.20 14.12
C SER A 12 -25.53 4.00 13.28
N ILE A 13 -26.73 4.08 12.69
CA ILE A 13 -27.25 3.02 11.79
C ILE A 13 -26.32 2.82 10.59
N ILE A 14 -25.86 3.90 9.96
CA ILE A 14 -24.92 3.81 8.84
C ILE A 14 -23.63 3.09 9.27
N ILE A 15 -23.06 3.49 10.41
CA ILE A 15 -21.83 2.89 10.94
C ILE A 15 -22.03 1.38 11.22
N VAL A 16 -23.16 0.99 11.82
CA VAL A 16 -23.48 -0.42 12.08
C VAL A 16 -23.59 -1.22 10.79
N ILE A 17 -24.27 -0.70 9.77
CA ILE A 17 -24.39 -1.38 8.46
C ILE A 17 -23.01 -1.56 7.80
N LEU A 18 -22.16 -0.54 7.84
CA LEU A 18 -20.80 -0.61 7.31
C LEU A 18 -19.93 -1.60 8.10
N GLY A 19 -20.14 -1.68 9.43
CA GLY A 19 -19.51 -2.67 10.30
C GLY A 19 -19.92 -4.09 9.91
N LEU A 20 -21.22 -4.32 9.65
CA LEU A 20 -21.73 -5.61 9.18
C LEU A 20 -21.18 -5.99 7.81
N ILE A 21 -21.16 -5.07 6.84
CA ILE A 21 -20.55 -5.28 5.51
C ILE A 21 -19.08 -5.72 5.67
N SER A 22 -18.35 -5.05 6.55
CA SER A 22 -16.93 -5.34 6.80
C SER A 22 -16.73 -6.68 7.49
N PHE A 23 -17.59 -7.01 8.47
CA PHE A 23 -17.57 -8.31 9.13
C PHE A 23 -17.86 -9.45 8.14
N LEU A 24 -18.89 -9.32 7.29
CA LEU A 24 -19.25 -10.33 6.30
C LEU A 24 -18.15 -10.55 5.25
N ASN A 25 -17.35 -9.52 4.92
CA ASN A 25 -16.21 -9.68 4.02
C ASN A 25 -15.11 -10.59 4.62
N ILE A 26 -14.97 -10.56 5.95
CA ILE A 26 -13.91 -11.25 6.69
C ILE A 26 -14.40 -12.57 7.27
N LEU A 27 -15.70 -12.77 7.40
CA LEU A 27 -16.31 -13.99 7.90
C LEU A 27 -15.70 -15.27 7.29
N PRO A 28 -15.43 -15.35 5.96
CA PRO A 28 -14.78 -16.53 5.39
C PRO A 28 -13.43 -16.80 6.07
N LEU A 29 -12.62 -15.77 6.29
CA LEU A 29 -11.29 -15.83 6.91
C LEU A 29 -11.31 -16.31 8.37
N LEU A 30 -12.36 -15.97 9.11
CA LEU A 30 -12.49 -16.40 10.52
C LEU A 30 -12.68 -17.91 10.61
N ASN A 31 -13.34 -18.51 9.61
CA ASN A 31 -13.63 -19.94 9.55
C ASN A 31 -12.49 -20.78 8.99
N PHE A 32 -11.43 -20.16 8.46
CA PHE A 32 -10.26 -20.87 7.95
C PHE A 32 -9.13 -20.95 8.99
N ASN A 33 -8.57 -22.15 9.15
CA ASN A 33 -7.34 -22.37 9.90
C ASN A 33 -6.17 -21.71 9.18
N PHE A 34 -5.78 -20.52 9.64
CA PHE A 34 -4.59 -19.80 9.16
C PHE A 34 -3.33 -20.65 9.32
N ALA A 35 -3.30 -21.50 10.35
CA ALA A 35 -2.24 -22.44 10.66
C ALA A 35 -1.79 -23.29 9.47
N THR A 36 -2.72 -23.86 8.70
CA THR A 36 -2.44 -24.80 7.59
C THR A 36 -2.58 -24.19 6.20
N SER A 37 -2.99 -22.93 6.11
CA SER A 37 -3.44 -22.33 4.85
C SER A 37 -2.77 -20.99 4.63
N TYR A 38 -1.59 -21.05 4.04
CA TYR A 38 -1.05 -20.03 3.13
C TYR A 38 -0.72 -18.68 3.73
N MET A 39 0.56 -18.37 3.59
CA MET A 39 1.15 -17.09 3.87
C MET A 39 1.53 -16.56 2.49
N GLY A 40 0.74 -15.62 1.95
CA GLY A 40 0.87 -15.13 0.57
C GLY A 40 2.29 -14.70 0.19
N ASP A 41 2.52 -14.41 -1.09
CA ASP A 41 3.86 -14.16 -1.65
C ASP A 41 4.74 -13.22 -0.77
N ASP A 42 4.14 -12.16 -0.24
CA ASP A 42 4.81 -11.14 0.58
C ASP A 42 4.53 -11.28 2.09
N PHE A 43 3.82 -12.31 2.55
CA PHE A 43 3.39 -12.41 3.96
C PHE A 43 4.58 -12.41 4.93
N PHE A 44 5.56 -13.30 4.71
CA PHE A 44 6.72 -13.40 5.59
C PHE A 44 7.55 -12.12 5.58
N PHE A 45 7.64 -11.44 4.43
CA PHE A 45 8.26 -10.12 4.35
C PHE A 45 7.55 -9.12 5.27
N HIS A 46 6.23 -9.03 5.18
CA HIS A 46 5.45 -8.08 5.97
C HIS A 46 5.43 -8.42 7.46
N VAL A 47 5.46 -9.70 7.85
CA VAL A 47 5.68 -10.12 9.25
C VAL A 47 6.99 -9.53 9.76
N GLN A 48 8.10 -9.74 9.05
CA GLN A 48 9.41 -9.20 9.47
C GLN A 48 9.41 -7.68 9.53
N ARG A 49 8.76 -7.02 8.58
CA ARG A 49 8.62 -5.56 8.61
C ARG A 49 7.88 -5.06 9.84
N VAL A 50 6.82 -5.74 10.26
CA VAL A 50 6.04 -5.42 11.47
C VAL A 50 6.88 -5.67 12.73
N LEU A 51 7.61 -6.80 12.79
CA LEU A 51 8.53 -7.10 13.90
C LEU A 51 9.64 -6.05 14.01
N ALA A 52 10.16 -5.57 12.88
CA ALA A 52 11.15 -4.50 12.83
C ALA A 52 10.63 -3.14 13.33
N LEU A 53 9.33 -3.00 13.60
CA LEU A 53 8.79 -1.75 14.16
C LEU A 53 9.08 -1.57 15.65
N ASP A 54 9.60 -2.60 16.32
CA ASP A 54 9.93 -2.58 17.74
C ASP A 54 10.92 -1.48 18.13
N ASN A 55 11.89 -1.21 17.25
CA ASN A 55 12.91 -0.18 17.47
C ASN A 55 12.88 0.95 16.44
N ILE A 56 11.79 1.09 15.66
CA ILE A 56 11.74 1.98 14.48
C ILE A 56 12.00 3.45 14.80
N PHE A 57 11.72 3.91 16.03
CA PHE A 57 11.99 5.29 16.46
C PHE A 57 13.45 5.52 16.88
N LYS A 58 14.21 4.46 17.15
CA LYS A 58 15.63 4.53 17.51
C LYS A 58 16.53 4.33 16.30
N SER A 59 16.22 3.32 15.49
CA SER A 59 17.05 2.87 14.38
C SER A 59 16.20 2.55 13.14
N PRO A 60 16.69 2.86 11.92
CA PRO A 60 16.08 2.39 10.67
C PRO A 60 16.31 0.90 10.40
N VAL A 61 17.13 0.23 11.21
CA VAL A 61 17.48 -1.19 11.11
C VAL A 61 17.09 -1.91 12.39
N ASN A 62 16.48 -3.07 12.22
CA ASN A 62 16.32 -4.04 13.28
C ASN A 62 17.19 -5.27 12.98
N PHE A 63 18.14 -5.59 13.87
CA PHE A 63 19.08 -6.69 13.66
C PHE A 63 18.49 -8.08 13.98
N ASP A 64 17.29 -8.16 14.58
CA ASP A 64 16.63 -9.42 14.95
C ASP A 64 15.71 -9.99 13.85
N VAL A 65 15.69 -9.35 12.68
CA VAL A 65 14.91 -9.77 11.50
C VAL A 65 15.78 -9.78 10.23
N PHE A 66 15.20 -10.22 9.12
CA PHE A 66 15.80 -10.29 7.78
C PHE A 66 17.11 -11.08 7.77
N ALA A 67 17.11 -12.26 8.40
CA ALA A 67 18.29 -13.10 8.58
C ALA A 67 19.46 -12.38 9.27
N HIS A 68 19.17 -11.39 10.12
CA HIS A 68 20.14 -10.62 10.88
C HIS A 68 21.18 -9.91 10.01
N THR A 69 20.77 -9.48 8.80
CA THR A 69 21.67 -8.90 7.79
C THR A 69 21.73 -7.36 7.84
N ALA A 70 21.01 -6.74 8.77
CA ALA A 70 20.91 -5.29 8.93
C ALA A 70 20.16 -4.55 7.79
N THR A 71 19.15 -5.18 7.20
CA THR A 71 18.35 -4.59 6.09
C THR A 71 17.53 -3.37 6.52
N MET A 72 17.57 -2.30 5.72
CA MET A 72 16.80 -1.05 5.91
C MET A 72 15.43 -1.04 5.21
N ALA A 73 14.70 -2.17 5.21
CA ALA A 73 13.48 -2.31 4.42
C ALA A 73 12.43 -1.22 4.73
N ASN A 74 12.23 -0.87 6.00
CA ASN A 74 11.21 0.08 6.42
C ASN A 74 11.49 1.56 6.04
N ILE A 75 12.70 1.90 5.56
CA ILE A 75 12.93 3.21 4.92
C ILE A 75 12.21 3.27 3.57
N PHE A 76 12.27 2.19 2.80
CA PHE A 76 11.76 2.16 1.43
C PHE A 76 10.29 1.74 1.35
N TYR A 77 9.84 0.96 2.33
CA TYR A 77 8.43 0.62 2.48
C TYR A 77 7.83 1.41 3.65
N PRO A 78 6.93 2.36 3.38
CA PRO A 78 6.21 3.11 4.41
C PRO A 78 5.57 2.18 5.45
N TRP A 79 5.69 2.55 6.72
CA TRP A 79 5.27 1.72 7.85
C TRP A 79 4.18 2.37 8.69
N GLU A 80 3.92 3.65 8.49
CA GLU A 80 3.06 4.48 9.32
C GLU A 80 1.62 3.98 9.33
N THR A 81 1.07 3.63 8.16
CA THR A 81 -0.29 3.05 8.07
C THR A 81 -0.36 1.57 8.49
N VAL A 82 0.79 0.92 8.68
CA VAL A 82 0.92 -0.47 9.15
C VAL A 82 1.22 -0.52 10.65
N TYR A 83 1.70 0.55 11.25
CA TYR A 83 2.05 0.64 12.68
C TYR A 83 0.95 0.15 13.63
N PRO A 84 -0.36 0.39 13.38
CA PRO A 84 -1.41 -0.19 14.22
C PRO A 84 -1.38 -1.72 14.32
N LEU A 85 -0.93 -2.43 13.28
CA LEU A 85 -0.75 -3.89 13.32
C LEU A 85 0.35 -4.29 14.31
N TYR A 86 1.47 -3.56 14.35
CA TYR A 86 2.52 -3.79 15.35
C TYR A 86 1.99 -3.56 16.76
N LEU A 87 1.22 -2.50 17.01
CA LEU A 87 0.65 -2.24 18.33
C LEU A 87 -0.27 -3.38 18.79
N ILE A 88 -1.16 -3.87 17.92
CA ILE A 88 -2.02 -5.02 18.24
C ILE A 88 -1.15 -6.25 18.54
N TYR A 89 -0.13 -6.52 17.73
CA TYR A 89 0.77 -7.65 17.96
C TYR A 89 1.55 -7.53 19.27
N HIS A 90 2.11 -6.37 19.56
CA HIS A 90 2.85 -6.10 20.79
C HIS A 90 1.98 -6.31 22.04
N THR A 91 0.68 -5.99 21.96
CA THR A 91 -0.25 -6.22 23.07
C THR A 91 -0.76 -7.66 23.20
N THR A 92 -0.88 -8.40 22.10
CA THR A 92 -1.53 -9.72 22.10
C THR A 92 -0.57 -10.90 22.05
N GLY A 93 0.65 -10.71 21.53
CA GLY A 93 1.62 -11.78 21.29
C GLY A 93 1.26 -12.74 20.14
N ASP A 94 0.03 -12.66 19.61
CA ASP A 94 -0.47 -13.49 18.51
C ASP A 94 -0.52 -12.69 17.20
N PHE A 95 0.40 -13.01 16.29
CA PHE A 95 0.48 -12.33 15.00
C PHE A 95 -0.73 -12.62 14.11
N ILE A 96 -1.27 -13.83 14.13
CA ILE A 96 -2.39 -14.22 13.28
C ILE A 96 -3.66 -13.50 13.72
N PHE A 97 -3.93 -13.49 15.02
CA PHE A 97 -5.02 -12.70 15.59
C PHE A 97 -4.86 -11.21 15.22
N SER A 98 -3.65 -10.66 15.40
CA SER A 98 -3.34 -9.26 15.09
C SER A 98 -3.58 -8.92 13.63
N TYR A 99 -3.16 -9.79 12.71
CA TYR A 99 -3.35 -9.61 11.28
C TYR A 99 -4.84 -9.64 10.90
N LYS A 100 -5.62 -10.58 11.46
CA LYS A 100 -7.08 -10.65 11.24
C LYS A 100 -7.79 -9.41 11.77
N LEU A 101 -7.45 -8.96 12.98
CA LEU A 101 -8.05 -7.77 13.58
C LEU A 101 -7.69 -6.50 12.80
N PHE A 102 -6.42 -6.33 12.43
CA PHE A 102 -5.98 -5.22 11.60
C PHE A 102 -6.71 -5.19 10.26
N TYR A 103 -6.86 -6.36 9.62
CA TYR A 103 -7.60 -6.47 8.37
C TYR A 103 -9.07 -6.04 8.53
N PHE A 104 -9.72 -6.39 9.63
CA PHE A 104 -11.07 -5.90 9.96
C PHE A 104 -11.13 -4.40 10.10
N LEU A 105 -10.21 -3.81 10.87
CA LEU A 105 -10.17 -2.35 11.06
C LEU A 105 -9.95 -1.61 9.75
N ILE A 106 -9.04 -2.08 8.90
CA ILE A 106 -8.77 -1.47 7.58
C ILE A 106 -9.95 -1.65 6.63
N THR A 107 -10.63 -2.81 6.66
CA THR A 107 -11.83 -3.06 5.85
C THR A 107 -12.98 -2.16 6.28
N PHE A 108 -13.16 -1.98 7.58
CA PHE A 108 -14.15 -1.06 8.12
C PHE A 108 -13.87 0.39 7.77
N LEU A 109 -12.61 0.83 7.87
CA LEU A 109 -12.19 2.16 7.41
C LEU A 109 -12.45 2.33 5.91
N THR A 110 -12.19 1.30 5.10
CA THR A 110 -12.47 1.30 3.66
C THR A 110 -13.96 1.48 3.39
N ALA A 111 -14.83 0.77 4.12
CA ALA A 111 -16.28 0.89 3.98
C ALA A 111 -16.75 2.31 4.30
N ILE A 112 -16.24 2.91 5.38
CA ILE A 112 -16.54 4.29 5.79
C ILE A 112 -16.10 5.28 4.72
N LEU A 113 -14.85 5.22 4.26
CA LEU A 113 -14.33 6.15 3.27
C LEU A 113 -15.03 6.00 1.92
N ALA A 114 -15.28 4.78 1.46
CA ALA A 114 -16.01 4.52 0.23
C ALA A 114 -17.43 5.10 0.29
N TYR A 115 -18.17 4.80 1.37
CA TYR A 115 -19.51 5.35 1.60
C TYR A 115 -19.48 6.88 1.63
N TRP A 116 -18.62 7.46 2.46
CA TRP A 116 -18.58 8.91 2.67
C TRP A 116 -18.22 9.66 1.39
N CYS A 117 -17.20 9.19 0.65
CA CYS A 117 -16.78 9.81 -0.60
C CYS A 117 -17.89 9.78 -1.65
N LEU A 118 -18.52 8.62 -1.88
CA LEU A 118 -19.57 8.55 -2.89
C LEU A 118 -20.86 9.25 -2.44
N PHE A 119 -21.13 9.30 -1.14
CA PHE A 119 -22.22 10.13 -0.62
C PHE A 119 -21.97 11.62 -0.88
N LYS A 120 -20.73 12.11 -0.72
CA LYS A 120 -20.37 13.50 -1.03
C LYS A 120 -20.48 13.85 -2.51
N ILE A 121 -20.29 12.88 -3.40
CA ILE A 121 -20.42 13.04 -4.86
C ILE A 121 -21.89 13.01 -5.29
N SER A 122 -22.66 12.07 -4.75
CA SER A 122 -24.00 11.75 -5.25
C SER A 122 -25.15 12.35 -4.46
N ASN A 123 -24.90 12.74 -3.20
CA ASN A 123 -25.92 13.01 -2.18
C ASN A 123 -26.97 11.88 -2.05
N ASN A 124 -26.60 10.64 -2.38
CA ASN A 124 -27.50 9.49 -2.41
C ASN A 124 -26.94 8.37 -1.51
N THR A 125 -27.65 8.10 -0.40
CA THR A 125 -27.25 7.07 0.57
C THR A 125 -27.22 5.67 -0.02
N PHE A 126 -28.12 5.36 -0.96
CA PHE A 126 -28.19 4.04 -1.59
C PHE A 126 -27.00 3.83 -2.53
N SER A 127 -26.67 4.81 -3.39
CA SER A 127 -25.45 4.76 -4.21
C SER A 127 -24.21 4.55 -3.33
N ALA A 128 -24.11 5.30 -2.24
CA ALA A 128 -22.99 5.20 -1.31
C ALA A 128 -22.86 3.81 -0.67
N PHE A 129 -23.97 3.20 -0.24
CA PHE A 129 -23.95 1.82 0.29
C PHE A 129 -23.59 0.79 -0.78
N CYS A 130 -24.15 0.90 -1.99
CA CYS A 130 -23.81 0.00 -3.09
C CYS A 130 -22.30 0.03 -3.39
N PHE A 131 -21.72 1.23 -3.47
CA PHE A 131 -20.30 1.37 -3.71
C PHE A 131 -19.45 0.86 -2.56
N ALA A 132 -19.80 1.18 -1.31
CA ALA A 132 -19.07 0.67 -0.15
C ALA A 132 -19.05 -0.86 -0.12
N ALA A 133 -20.21 -1.51 -0.33
CA ALA A 133 -20.30 -2.97 -0.39
C ALA A 133 -19.47 -3.54 -1.56
N LEU A 134 -19.68 -3.05 -2.78
CA LEU A 134 -18.95 -3.53 -3.96
C LEU A 134 -17.43 -3.31 -3.84
N TYR A 135 -17.00 -2.18 -3.30
CA TYR A 135 -15.58 -1.83 -3.22
C TYR A 135 -14.85 -2.63 -2.14
N VAL A 136 -15.47 -2.82 -0.97
CA VAL A 136 -14.93 -3.68 0.10
C VAL A 136 -14.78 -5.13 -0.38
N PHE A 137 -15.77 -5.63 -1.12
CA PHE A 137 -15.76 -6.98 -1.71
C PHE A 137 -15.09 -7.04 -3.09
N SER A 138 -14.39 -5.98 -3.53
CA SER A 138 -13.70 -6.01 -4.82
C SER A 138 -12.63 -7.12 -4.78
N PHE A 139 -12.69 -8.01 -5.77
CA PHE A 139 -11.91 -9.24 -5.75
C PHE A 139 -10.41 -8.99 -5.68
N TYR A 140 -9.93 -7.96 -6.40
CA TYR A 140 -8.53 -7.56 -6.37
C TYR A 140 -8.05 -7.17 -4.97
N ARG A 141 -8.90 -6.50 -4.18
CA ARG A 141 -8.60 -6.18 -2.78
C ARG A 141 -8.49 -7.45 -1.94
N SER A 142 -9.44 -8.36 -2.06
CA SER A 142 -9.39 -9.67 -1.38
C SER A 142 -8.11 -10.44 -1.74
N THR A 143 -7.74 -10.49 -3.02
CA THR A 143 -6.48 -11.14 -3.47
C THR A 143 -5.25 -10.49 -2.85
N ASN A 144 -5.19 -9.17 -2.75
CA ASN A 144 -4.05 -8.47 -2.14
C ASN A 144 -3.89 -8.80 -0.64
N PHE A 145 -4.98 -9.01 0.09
CA PHE A 145 -4.91 -9.42 1.50
C PHE A 145 -4.63 -10.92 1.70
N PHE A 146 -5.35 -11.78 0.97
CA PHE A 146 -5.39 -13.23 1.24
C PHE A 146 -4.38 -14.04 0.45
N VAL A 147 -4.14 -13.66 -0.81
CA VAL A 147 -3.36 -14.50 -1.74
C VAL A 147 -1.93 -13.99 -1.84
N ARG A 148 -1.77 -12.69 -2.04
CA ARG A 148 -0.44 -12.05 -2.16
C ARG A 148 0.09 -11.59 -0.81
N SER A 149 -0.80 -11.29 0.13
CA SER A 149 -0.47 -10.60 1.39
C SER A 149 0.34 -9.31 1.17
N ALA A 150 0.07 -8.61 0.07
CA ALA A 150 0.69 -7.34 -0.31
C ALA A 150 0.11 -6.20 0.54
N LEU A 151 0.49 -6.15 1.81
CA LEU A 151 -0.16 -5.36 2.86
C LEU A 151 -0.21 -3.87 2.53
N GLY A 152 0.91 -3.29 2.07
CA GLY A 152 0.97 -1.86 1.74
C GLY A 152 0.03 -1.51 0.59
N GLU A 153 0.01 -2.32 -0.47
CA GLU A 153 -0.87 -2.13 -1.62
C GLU A 153 -2.34 -2.20 -1.19
N ALA A 154 -2.68 -3.19 -0.36
CA ALA A 154 -4.03 -3.42 0.13
C ALA A 154 -4.54 -2.27 1.04
N VAL A 155 -3.68 -1.73 1.91
CA VAL A 155 -3.99 -0.54 2.72
C VAL A 155 -4.11 0.71 1.86
N SER A 156 -3.30 0.86 0.80
CA SER A 156 -3.39 2.01 -0.10
C SER A 156 -4.77 2.11 -0.80
N MET A 157 -5.40 0.96 -1.09
CA MET A 157 -6.74 0.91 -1.69
C MET A 157 -7.81 1.50 -0.76
N THR A 158 -7.62 1.51 0.56
CA THR A 158 -8.53 2.16 1.51
C THR A 158 -8.71 3.66 1.24
N PHE A 159 -7.67 4.31 0.71
CA PHE A 159 -7.63 5.76 0.51
C PHE A 159 -7.92 6.19 -0.94
N LEU A 160 -8.01 5.25 -1.89
CA LEU A 160 -8.37 5.54 -3.28
C LEU A 160 -9.74 6.25 -3.43
N PRO A 161 -10.79 5.94 -2.65
CA PRO A 161 -12.03 6.72 -2.68
C PRO A 161 -11.84 8.21 -2.35
N LEU A 162 -10.91 8.56 -1.45
CA LEU A 162 -10.60 9.96 -1.12
C LEU A 162 -9.94 10.68 -2.31
N VAL A 163 -9.04 9.99 -3.01
CA VAL A 163 -8.43 10.50 -4.25
C VAL A 163 -9.50 10.73 -5.30
N LEU A 164 -10.41 9.77 -5.50
CA LEU A 164 -11.52 9.90 -6.44
C LEU A 164 -12.42 11.11 -6.10
N LEU A 165 -12.72 11.33 -4.81
CA LEU A 165 -13.46 12.51 -4.35
C LEU A 165 -12.71 13.82 -4.62
N GLY A 166 -11.42 13.87 -4.34
CA GLY A 166 -10.59 15.04 -4.60
C GLY A 166 -10.50 15.38 -6.09
N LEU A 167 -10.36 14.35 -6.93
CA LEU A 167 -10.40 14.49 -8.38
C LEU A 167 -11.77 14.96 -8.86
N TYR A 168 -12.87 14.44 -8.30
CA TYR A 168 -14.22 14.91 -8.56
C TYR A 168 -14.37 16.41 -8.26
N TYR A 169 -13.91 16.88 -7.10
CA TYR A 169 -13.98 18.30 -6.76
C TYR A 169 -13.19 19.18 -7.74
N ILE A 170 -11.97 18.78 -8.08
CA ILE A 170 -11.12 19.56 -8.98
C ILE A 170 -11.66 19.58 -10.42
N LEU A 171 -12.24 18.48 -10.91
CA LEU A 171 -12.69 18.36 -12.29
C LEU A 171 -14.16 18.79 -12.50
N PHE A 172 -15.06 18.48 -11.58
CA PHE A 172 -16.51 18.52 -11.84
C PHE A 172 -17.32 19.33 -10.82
N ASP A 173 -16.74 19.75 -9.70
CA ASP A 173 -17.41 20.53 -8.65
C ASP A 173 -16.51 21.68 -8.16
N ASP A 174 -16.57 22.05 -6.89
CA ASP A 174 -15.79 23.14 -6.28
C ASP A 174 -14.31 22.77 -6.15
N TYR A 175 -13.50 23.26 -7.09
CA TYR A 175 -12.06 23.02 -7.16
C TYR A 175 -11.29 23.54 -5.92
N ASN A 176 -11.88 24.42 -5.11
CA ASN A 176 -11.26 24.86 -3.86
C ASN A 176 -11.22 23.78 -2.78
N LYS A 177 -11.95 22.67 -2.95
CA LYS A 177 -11.93 21.51 -2.05
C LYS A 177 -10.78 20.54 -2.36
N TRP A 178 -9.70 21.03 -2.97
CA TRP A 178 -8.50 20.25 -3.34
C TRP A 178 -7.85 19.46 -2.19
N ARG A 179 -8.09 19.85 -0.93
CA ARG A 179 -7.53 19.20 0.27
C ARG A 179 -7.79 17.70 0.35
N SER A 180 -8.95 17.22 -0.10
CA SER A 180 -9.25 15.78 -0.08
C SER A 180 -8.29 14.99 -0.98
N LEU A 181 -7.87 15.58 -2.10
CA LEU A 181 -6.86 14.98 -2.98
C LEU A 181 -5.51 14.89 -2.27
N SER A 182 -5.06 15.98 -1.62
CA SER A 182 -3.80 15.98 -0.87
C SER A 182 -3.79 14.95 0.25
N VAL A 183 -4.85 14.88 1.04
CA VAL A 183 -4.97 13.91 2.15
C VAL A 183 -4.97 12.48 1.60
N GLY A 184 -5.76 12.20 0.56
CA GLY A 184 -5.80 10.87 -0.07
C GLY A 184 -4.43 10.45 -0.62
N MET A 185 -3.74 11.33 -1.34
CA MET A 185 -2.41 11.05 -1.90
C MET A 185 -1.34 10.89 -0.82
N THR A 186 -1.43 11.65 0.28
CA THR A 186 -0.53 11.53 1.43
C THR A 186 -0.69 10.16 2.09
N LEU A 187 -1.93 9.74 2.37
CA LEU A 187 -2.20 8.45 2.99
C LEU A 187 -1.77 7.28 2.08
N ILE A 188 -1.95 7.38 0.76
CA ILE A 188 -1.41 6.41 -0.19
C ILE A 188 0.13 6.38 -0.14
N THR A 189 0.78 7.54 -0.06
CA THR A 189 2.25 7.62 0.04
C THR A 189 2.76 6.88 1.26
N TYR A 190 2.11 7.07 2.41
CA TYR A 190 2.46 6.41 3.67
C TYR A 190 1.98 4.94 3.78
N SER A 191 1.39 4.40 2.71
CA SER A 191 1.02 2.98 2.61
C SER A 191 1.85 2.23 1.56
N HIS A 192 1.97 2.80 0.35
CA HIS A 192 2.59 2.12 -0.78
C HIS A 192 3.03 3.09 -1.88
N THR A 193 4.35 3.25 -2.02
CA THR A 193 5.00 4.18 -2.94
C THR A 193 4.68 3.89 -4.41
N LEU A 194 4.51 2.63 -4.77
CA LEU A 194 4.15 2.30 -6.14
C LEU A 194 2.68 2.62 -6.44
N SER A 195 1.78 2.50 -5.45
CA SER A 195 0.40 2.98 -5.59
C SER A 195 0.37 4.50 -5.77
N LEU A 196 1.24 5.25 -5.08
CA LEU A 196 1.41 6.69 -5.29
C LEU A 196 1.77 7.00 -6.75
N PHE A 197 2.75 6.30 -7.32
CA PHE A 197 3.17 6.47 -8.72
C PHE A 197 2.01 6.24 -9.70
N MET A 198 1.33 5.10 -9.59
CA MET A 198 0.21 4.74 -10.46
C MET A 198 -0.98 5.70 -10.29
N THR A 199 -1.29 6.10 -9.06
CA THR A 199 -2.37 7.05 -8.77
C THR A 199 -2.06 8.44 -9.35
N SER A 200 -0.80 8.87 -9.30
CA SER A 200 -0.36 10.13 -9.89
C SER A 200 -0.54 10.13 -11.41
N ILE A 201 -0.19 9.04 -12.09
CA ILE A 201 -0.45 8.86 -13.53
C ILE A 201 -1.95 8.96 -13.81
N LEU A 202 -2.79 8.25 -13.04
CA LEU A 202 -4.24 8.29 -13.21
C LEU A 202 -4.80 9.72 -13.09
N ILE A 203 -4.35 10.48 -12.09
CA ILE A 203 -4.78 11.87 -11.88
C ILE A 203 -4.37 12.74 -13.07
N VAL A 204 -3.12 12.64 -13.52
CA VAL A 204 -2.60 13.44 -14.64
C VAL A 204 -3.34 13.11 -15.92
N VAL A 205 -3.50 11.83 -16.27
CA VAL A 205 -4.25 11.38 -17.44
C VAL A 205 -5.72 11.79 -17.37
N GLY A 206 -6.38 11.55 -16.23
CA GLY A 206 -7.78 11.94 -16.02
C GLY A 206 -7.99 13.45 -16.15
N PHE A 207 -7.06 14.24 -15.65
CA PHE A 207 -7.09 15.70 -15.80
C PHE A 207 -6.87 16.13 -17.26
N MET A 208 -5.89 15.57 -17.96
CA MET A 208 -5.61 15.89 -19.36
C MET A 208 -6.78 15.58 -20.28
N VAL A 209 -7.39 14.40 -20.14
CA VAL A 209 -8.56 14.00 -20.95
C VAL A 209 -9.78 14.90 -20.66
N SER A 210 -9.89 15.40 -19.43
CA SER A 210 -11.00 16.29 -19.05
C SER A 210 -10.76 17.74 -19.48
N LEU A 211 -9.50 18.17 -19.67
CA LEU A 211 -9.09 19.57 -19.79
C LEU A 211 -9.84 20.35 -20.88
N GLY A 212 -10.14 19.71 -22.01
CA GLY A 212 -10.90 20.31 -23.11
C GLY A 212 -12.32 20.73 -22.72
N PHE A 213 -12.90 20.06 -21.73
CA PHE A 213 -14.29 20.23 -21.28
C PHE A 213 -14.42 21.00 -19.97
N LEU A 214 -13.29 21.35 -19.34
CA LEU A 214 -13.29 22.06 -18.06
C LEU A 214 -13.57 23.56 -18.25
N ASP A 215 -14.48 24.08 -17.43
CA ASP A 215 -14.60 25.50 -17.14
C ASP A 215 -13.45 25.97 -16.23
N GLN A 216 -13.18 27.27 -16.20
CA GLN A 216 -12.21 27.88 -15.28
C GLN A 216 -10.85 27.15 -15.24
N ARG A 217 -10.36 26.72 -16.41
CA ARG A 217 -9.18 25.83 -16.57
C ARG A 217 -7.99 26.26 -15.72
N LYS A 218 -7.63 27.55 -15.73
CA LYS A 218 -6.52 28.10 -14.95
C LYS A 218 -6.67 27.86 -13.44
N ALA A 219 -7.89 28.02 -12.90
CA ALA A 219 -8.16 27.83 -11.47
C ALA A 219 -8.14 26.35 -11.08
N ARG A 220 -8.66 25.46 -11.94
CA ARG A 220 -8.62 24.00 -11.75
C ARG A 220 -7.18 23.46 -11.83
N ILE A 221 -6.38 23.95 -12.78
CA ILE A 221 -4.94 23.66 -12.87
C ILE A 221 -4.23 24.10 -11.59
N LYS A 222 -4.45 25.34 -11.14
CA LYS A 222 -3.86 25.85 -9.89
C LYS A 222 -4.25 24.98 -8.70
N SER A 223 -5.50 24.52 -8.63
CA SER A 223 -5.98 23.65 -7.55
C SER A 223 -5.32 22.28 -7.56
N LEU A 224 -5.09 21.70 -8.75
CA LEU A 224 -4.32 20.45 -8.90
C LEU A 224 -2.88 20.62 -8.43
N PHE A 225 -2.19 21.69 -8.85
CA PHE A 225 -0.83 21.98 -8.39
C PHE A 225 -0.77 22.25 -6.89
N THR A 226 -1.77 22.96 -6.35
CA THR A 226 -1.90 23.19 -4.91
C THR A 226 -2.04 21.86 -4.17
N ALA A 227 -2.88 20.96 -4.69
CA ALA A 227 -3.04 19.63 -4.09
C ALA A 227 -1.72 18.84 -4.08
N GLY A 228 -0.99 18.85 -5.21
CA GLY A 228 0.30 18.18 -5.36
C GLY A 228 1.37 18.77 -4.45
N PHE A 229 1.48 20.09 -4.38
CA PHE A 229 2.40 20.79 -3.48
C PHE A 229 2.18 20.38 -2.02
N TRP A 230 0.94 20.40 -1.55
CA TRP A 230 0.62 20.02 -0.19
C TRP A 230 0.88 18.53 0.10
N THR A 231 0.65 17.64 -0.86
CA THR A 231 1.06 16.23 -0.74
C THR A 231 2.58 16.12 -0.54
N VAL A 232 3.39 16.84 -1.32
CA VAL A 232 4.86 16.80 -1.19
C VAL A 232 5.32 17.31 0.17
N ILE A 233 4.73 18.40 0.67
CA ILE A 233 5.02 18.94 2.00
C ILE A 233 4.71 17.91 3.10
N LEU A 234 3.52 17.30 3.05
CA LEU A 234 3.11 16.30 4.03
C LEU A 234 3.96 15.02 3.97
N CYS A 235 4.37 14.59 2.78
CA CYS A 235 5.19 13.39 2.58
C CYS A 235 6.70 13.64 2.72
N SER A 236 7.11 14.89 3.00
CA SER A 236 8.51 15.30 2.98
C SER A 236 9.45 14.48 3.89
N PRO A 237 9.05 13.96 5.09
CA PRO A 237 9.92 13.10 5.89
C PRO A 237 10.26 11.79 5.19
N TYR A 238 9.25 11.12 4.63
CA TYR A 238 9.42 9.86 3.91
C TYR A 238 10.25 10.06 2.64
N LEU A 239 9.91 11.07 1.85
CA LEU A 239 10.64 11.40 0.62
C LEU A 239 12.11 11.73 0.92
N PHE A 240 12.37 12.50 1.98
CA PHE A 240 13.73 12.80 2.41
C PHE A 240 14.51 11.53 2.77
N LEU A 241 13.93 10.63 3.58
CA LEU A 241 14.62 9.39 3.99
C LEU A 241 14.96 8.50 2.79
N VAL A 242 14.01 8.31 1.87
CA VAL A 242 14.23 7.51 0.65
C VAL A 242 15.30 8.15 -0.25
N ILE A 243 15.19 9.45 -0.51
CA ILE A 243 16.13 10.18 -1.37
C ILE A 243 17.52 10.16 -0.74
N ASN A 244 17.64 10.51 0.54
CA ASN A 244 18.92 10.56 1.25
C ASN A 244 19.60 9.19 1.24
N THR A 245 18.86 8.12 1.53
CA THR A 245 19.44 6.76 1.54
C THR A 245 19.83 6.33 0.12
N SER A 246 19.01 6.63 -0.89
CA SER A 246 19.30 6.26 -2.29
C SER A 246 20.49 7.03 -2.88
N LEU A 247 20.70 8.30 -2.48
CA LEU A 247 21.85 9.09 -2.94
C LEU A 247 23.17 8.64 -2.31
N ASN A 248 23.12 8.12 -1.08
CA ASN A 248 24.32 7.71 -0.34
C ASN A 248 24.62 6.21 -0.43
N ASN A 249 23.75 5.42 -1.06
CA ASN A 249 23.91 3.97 -1.19
C ASN A 249 23.60 3.49 -2.60
N LYS A 250 24.52 2.69 -3.16
CA LYS A 250 24.26 1.93 -4.39
C LYS A 250 23.52 0.65 -4.04
N LEU A 251 22.22 0.65 -4.32
CA LEU A 251 21.31 -0.41 -3.90
C LEU A 251 20.89 -1.27 -5.08
N TYR A 252 20.82 -2.58 -4.83
CA TYR A 252 20.13 -3.52 -5.68
C TYR A 252 18.62 -3.38 -5.50
N LEU A 253 17.93 -3.19 -6.62
CA LEU A 253 16.48 -3.27 -6.73
C LEU A 253 16.16 -4.61 -7.38
N ASN A 254 15.25 -5.38 -6.79
CA ASN A 254 14.90 -6.69 -7.33
C ASN A 254 14.50 -6.63 -8.81
N TRP A 255 14.71 -7.76 -9.49
CA TRP A 255 14.42 -7.98 -10.91
C TRP A 255 13.01 -7.51 -11.28
N GLN A 256 12.92 -6.66 -12.31
CA GLN A 256 11.66 -6.17 -12.85
C GLN A 256 11.25 -7.05 -14.04
N PRO A 257 10.17 -7.84 -13.93
CA PRO A 257 9.69 -8.60 -15.07
C PRO A 257 9.19 -7.65 -16.16
N ALA A 258 9.33 -8.08 -17.41
CA ALA A 258 8.73 -7.38 -18.53
C ALA A 258 7.21 -7.30 -18.37
N LEU A 259 6.63 -6.13 -18.60
CA LEU A 259 5.19 -5.91 -18.57
C LEU A 259 4.53 -6.68 -19.70
N HIS A 260 3.53 -7.45 -19.33
CA HIS A 260 2.69 -8.20 -20.23
C HIS A 260 1.25 -8.17 -19.70
N GLY A 261 0.31 -7.85 -20.59
CA GLY A 261 -1.12 -7.99 -20.32
C GLY A 261 -1.57 -9.42 -20.59
N LEU A 262 -2.63 -9.85 -19.92
CA LEU A 262 -3.28 -11.14 -20.19
C LEU A 262 -4.23 -11.01 -21.40
N PRO A 263 -4.39 -12.04 -22.26
CA PRO A 263 -5.43 -12.05 -23.28
C PRO A 263 -6.80 -11.73 -22.70
N LEU A 264 -7.61 -10.95 -23.44
CA LEU A 264 -8.91 -10.48 -22.95
C LEU A 264 -9.85 -11.63 -22.57
N THR A 265 -9.84 -12.72 -23.33
CA THR A 265 -10.65 -13.93 -23.08
C THR A 265 -10.26 -14.59 -21.76
N ASP A 266 -8.97 -14.83 -21.54
CA ASP A 266 -8.45 -15.45 -20.31
C ASP A 266 -8.71 -14.56 -19.11
N TRP A 267 -8.52 -13.25 -19.28
CA TRP A 267 -8.82 -12.27 -18.25
C TRP A 267 -10.30 -12.26 -17.87
N LEU A 268 -11.20 -12.35 -18.85
CA LEU A 268 -12.65 -12.39 -18.61
C LEU A 268 -13.07 -13.69 -17.93
N MET A 269 -12.55 -14.83 -18.38
CA MET A 269 -12.80 -16.14 -17.77
C MET A 269 -12.31 -16.20 -16.33
N ASN A 270 -11.10 -15.68 -16.06
CA ASN A 270 -10.54 -15.60 -14.72
C ASN A 270 -11.39 -14.69 -13.81
N SER A 271 -11.85 -13.56 -14.35
CA SER A 271 -12.68 -12.60 -13.62
C SER A 271 -14.07 -13.16 -13.31
N LEU A 272 -14.81 -13.66 -14.30
CA LEU A 272 -16.14 -14.24 -14.11
C LEU A 272 -16.11 -15.50 -13.24
N GLY A 273 -15.05 -16.29 -13.33
CA GLY A 273 -14.83 -17.46 -12.48
C GLY A 273 -14.33 -17.15 -11.07
N ASN A 274 -14.11 -15.87 -10.72
CA ASN A 274 -13.49 -15.46 -9.45
C ASN A 274 -12.23 -16.28 -9.12
N ARG A 275 -11.39 -16.55 -10.14
CA ARG A 275 -10.21 -17.40 -9.98
C ARG A 275 -9.10 -16.62 -9.27
N MET A 276 -8.67 -17.12 -8.12
CA MET A 276 -7.55 -16.58 -7.36
C MET A 276 -6.24 -17.23 -7.81
N TYR A 277 -5.15 -16.45 -7.85
CA TYR A 277 -3.77 -16.96 -7.95
C TYR A 277 -3.51 -18.00 -6.82
N PRO A 278 -2.77 -19.12 -7.00
CA PRO A 278 -1.36 -19.17 -7.39
C PRO A 278 -1.10 -19.83 -8.74
N ASN A 279 -2.17 -20.20 -9.47
CA ASN A 279 -2.00 -20.79 -10.79
C ASN A 279 -1.25 -19.79 -11.67
N LEU A 280 -0.09 -20.19 -12.20
CA LEU A 280 0.76 -19.34 -13.06
C LEU A 280 0.02 -18.80 -14.30
N ASN A 281 -1.09 -19.44 -14.67
CA ASN A 281 -2.00 -19.05 -15.76
C ASN A 281 -3.11 -18.07 -15.33
N VAL A 282 -3.26 -17.81 -14.02
CA VAL A 282 -4.24 -16.87 -13.43
C VAL A 282 -3.47 -15.70 -12.80
N ARG A 283 -2.87 -14.86 -13.65
CA ARG A 283 -2.08 -13.69 -13.20
C ARG A 283 -2.91 -12.43 -12.95
N SER A 284 -4.13 -12.36 -13.49
CA SER A 284 -5.00 -11.20 -13.36
C SER A 284 -6.47 -11.61 -13.34
N SER A 285 -7.22 -11.05 -12.39
CA SER A 285 -8.67 -11.22 -12.24
C SER A 285 -9.25 -9.98 -11.55
N LEU A 286 -10.33 -9.41 -12.11
CA LEU A 286 -11.12 -8.35 -11.48
C LEU A 286 -12.20 -8.89 -10.53
N GLY A 287 -12.54 -10.17 -10.68
CA GLY A 287 -13.74 -10.77 -10.09
C GLY A 287 -15.03 -10.42 -10.83
N ALA A 288 -16.00 -11.31 -10.70
CA ALA A 288 -17.27 -11.27 -11.42
C ALA A 288 -18.07 -10.02 -11.05
N SER A 289 -17.99 -9.58 -9.78
CA SER A 289 -18.73 -8.40 -9.30
C SER A 289 -18.37 -7.13 -10.07
N VAL A 290 -17.08 -6.90 -10.35
CA VAL A 290 -16.62 -5.72 -11.10
C VAL A 290 -17.00 -5.83 -12.58
N VAL A 291 -16.85 -7.02 -13.18
CA VAL A 291 -17.23 -7.25 -14.59
C VAL A 291 -18.73 -7.03 -14.80
N ILE A 292 -19.56 -7.66 -13.97
CA ILE A 292 -21.03 -7.54 -14.02
C ILE A 292 -21.43 -6.09 -13.77
N ALA A 293 -20.87 -5.42 -12.77
CA ALA A 293 -21.15 -4.01 -12.50
C ALA A 293 -20.76 -3.12 -13.69
N GLY A 294 -19.62 -3.37 -14.34
CA GLY A 294 -19.18 -2.63 -15.53
C GLY A 294 -20.12 -2.81 -16.73
N VAL A 295 -20.53 -4.06 -17.01
CA VAL A 295 -21.49 -4.37 -18.09
C VAL A 295 -22.86 -3.72 -17.81
N LEU A 296 -23.38 -3.87 -16.59
CA LEU A 296 -24.64 -3.25 -16.20
C LEU A 296 -24.56 -1.73 -16.21
N ALA A 297 -23.44 -1.14 -15.79
CA ALA A 297 -23.21 0.30 -15.90
C ALA A 297 -23.30 0.77 -17.35
N LEU A 298 -22.64 0.06 -18.28
CA LEU A 298 -22.69 0.36 -19.72
C LEU A 298 -24.12 0.22 -20.29
N MET A 299 -24.81 -0.87 -19.99
CA MET A 299 -26.19 -1.10 -20.44
C MET A 299 -27.13 0.01 -19.92
N LEU A 300 -27.08 0.30 -18.62
CA LEU A 300 -27.91 1.35 -18.02
C LEU A 300 -27.52 2.74 -18.51
N PHE A 301 -26.25 3.00 -18.80
CA PHE A 301 -25.77 4.24 -19.41
C PHE A 301 -26.37 4.46 -20.81
N ILE A 302 -26.47 3.40 -21.61
CA ILE A 302 -27.08 3.43 -22.95
C ILE A 302 -28.58 3.67 -22.85
N ILE A 303 -29.28 2.87 -22.04
CA ILE A 303 -30.75 2.88 -21.94
C ILE A 303 -31.27 4.11 -21.20
N VAL A 304 -30.64 4.48 -20.08
CA VAL A 304 -31.12 5.52 -19.17
C VAL A 304 -30.33 6.81 -19.38
N LYS A 305 -30.71 7.60 -20.38
CA LYS A 305 -30.02 8.85 -20.75
C LYS A 305 -29.77 9.81 -19.58
N ARG A 306 -30.71 9.89 -18.62
CA ARG A 306 -30.57 10.73 -17.41
C ARG A 306 -29.42 10.32 -16.47
N SER A 307 -28.86 9.12 -16.63
CA SER A 307 -27.77 8.61 -15.80
C SER A 307 -26.38 9.08 -16.26
N ARG A 308 -26.30 9.75 -17.42
CA ARG A 308 -25.09 10.22 -18.09
C ARG A 308 -24.57 11.54 -17.49
N THR A 309 -24.33 11.55 -16.19
CA THR A 309 -23.66 12.70 -15.55
C THR A 309 -22.21 12.80 -16.03
N ALA A 310 -21.60 13.99 -15.99
CA ALA A 310 -20.20 14.17 -16.39
C ALA A 310 -19.26 13.21 -15.62
N PHE A 311 -19.50 13.05 -14.31
CA PHE A 311 -18.66 12.20 -13.47
C PHE A 311 -18.92 10.69 -13.66
N SER A 312 -20.17 10.23 -13.78
CA SER A 312 -20.45 8.81 -14.08
C SER A 312 -19.89 8.41 -15.45
N THR A 313 -19.94 9.32 -16.42
CA THR A 313 -19.31 9.18 -17.75
C THR A 313 -17.79 9.07 -17.64
N PHE A 314 -17.15 9.98 -16.90
CA PHE A 314 -15.70 9.95 -16.64
C PHE A 314 -15.26 8.62 -16.00
N CYS A 315 -15.96 8.17 -14.97
CA CYS A 315 -15.67 6.90 -14.30
C CYS A 315 -15.91 5.69 -15.21
N LEU A 316 -17.00 5.67 -15.99
CA LEU A 316 -17.30 4.53 -16.88
C LEU A 316 -16.20 4.37 -17.94
N TRP A 317 -15.94 5.43 -18.71
CA TRP A 317 -14.99 5.38 -19.81
C TRP A 317 -13.54 5.30 -19.34
N GLY A 318 -13.20 5.95 -18.23
CA GLY A 318 -11.90 5.79 -17.58
C GLY A 318 -11.67 4.35 -17.12
N GLY A 319 -12.67 3.74 -16.46
CA GLY A 319 -12.60 2.35 -16.02
C GLY A 319 -12.48 1.36 -17.19
N LEU A 320 -13.30 1.52 -18.24
CA LEU A 320 -13.23 0.70 -19.44
C LEU A 320 -11.91 0.90 -20.21
N GLY A 321 -11.41 2.13 -20.31
CA GLY A 321 -10.13 2.43 -20.96
C GLY A 321 -8.96 1.75 -20.25
N ILE A 322 -8.88 1.88 -18.92
CA ILE A 322 -7.83 1.21 -18.12
C ILE A 322 -7.99 -0.31 -18.20
N MET A 323 -9.22 -0.82 -18.24
CA MET A 323 -9.49 -2.25 -18.42
C MET A 323 -8.86 -2.76 -19.72
N LEU A 324 -9.11 -2.09 -20.85
CA LEU A 324 -8.50 -2.46 -22.13
C LEU A 324 -6.98 -2.37 -22.09
N ILE A 325 -6.43 -1.30 -21.50
CA ILE A 325 -4.99 -1.11 -21.32
C ILE A 325 -4.37 -2.21 -20.45
N SER A 326 -5.10 -2.78 -19.50
CA SER A 326 -4.60 -3.85 -18.63
C SER A 326 -4.45 -5.22 -19.32
N THR A 327 -4.98 -5.36 -20.54
CA THR A 327 -4.94 -6.62 -21.31
C THR A 327 -3.83 -6.62 -22.36
N SER A 328 -3.66 -7.76 -23.05
CA SER A 328 -2.73 -7.89 -24.17
C SER A 328 -3.11 -7.04 -25.39
N LEU A 329 -4.28 -6.37 -25.39
CA LEU A 329 -4.66 -5.41 -26.44
C LEU A 329 -3.72 -4.19 -26.44
N PHE A 330 -3.15 -3.84 -25.29
CA PHE A 330 -2.17 -2.78 -25.21
C PHE A 330 -0.74 -3.33 -25.34
N PRO A 331 0.09 -2.76 -26.24
CA PRO A 331 1.44 -3.25 -26.52
C PRO A 331 2.44 -2.87 -25.42
N TRP A 332 2.31 -3.47 -24.23
CA TRP A 332 3.15 -3.19 -23.06
C TRP A 332 4.65 -3.32 -23.31
N PHE A 333 5.05 -4.16 -24.27
CA PHE A 333 6.45 -4.30 -24.68
C PHE A 333 7.11 -2.98 -25.11
N LEU A 334 6.35 -2.04 -25.68
CA LEU A 334 6.83 -0.71 -26.06
C LEU A 334 7.19 0.17 -24.85
N THR A 335 6.67 -0.16 -23.67
CA THR A 335 6.80 0.66 -22.47
C THR A 335 7.77 0.11 -21.43
N ASN A 336 8.32 -1.09 -21.63
CA ASN A 336 9.20 -1.77 -20.67
C ASN A 336 10.46 -0.97 -20.31
N ASN A 337 11.01 -0.23 -21.28
CA ASN A 337 12.22 0.60 -21.10
C ASN A 337 11.89 2.05 -20.71
N THR A 338 10.63 2.33 -20.36
CA THR A 338 10.17 3.67 -19.95
C THR A 338 9.85 3.68 -18.46
N ILE A 339 9.45 4.85 -17.94
CA ILE A 339 9.00 4.98 -16.54
C ILE A 339 7.80 4.07 -16.22
N PHE A 340 7.00 3.66 -17.21
CA PHE A 340 5.88 2.74 -17.00
C PHE A 340 6.32 1.32 -16.65
N GLY A 341 7.53 0.89 -17.05
CA GLY A 341 8.13 -0.39 -16.63
C GLY A 341 8.15 -0.58 -15.10
N ARG A 342 8.15 0.53 -14.35
CA ARG A 342 8.11 0.53 -12.88
C ARG A 342 6.79 0.05 -12.29
N ILE A 343 5.72 -0.08 -13.08
CA ILE A 343 4.46 -0.72 -12.64
C ILE A 343 4.72 -2.18 -12.23
N GLN A 344 5.74 -2.83 -12.82
CA GLN A 344 6.14 -4.25 -12.70
C GLN A 344 5.05 -5.26 -13.11
N PHE A 345 3.80 -5.03 -12.74
CA PHE A 345 2.69 -5.95 -12.88
C PHE A 345 1.43 -5.22 -13.34
N VAL A 346 1.00 -5.48 -14.57
CA VAL A 346 -0.14 -4.80 -15.21
C VAL A 346 -1.45 -5.01 -14.44
N TRP A 347 -1.60 -6.16 -13.76
CA TRP A 347 -2.77 -6.42 -12.92
C TRP A 347 -2.92 -5.46 -11.73
N ARG A 348 -1.90 -4.68 -11.36
CA ARG A 348 -2.03 -3.59 -10.38
C ARG A 348 -3.01 -2.51 -10.82
N LEU A 349 -3.29 -2.41 -12.12
CA LEU A 349 -4.32 -1.52 -12.64
C LEU A 349 -5.75 -1.93 -12.23
N ASN A 350 -5.95 -3.18 -11.79
CA ASN A 350 -7.24 -3.70 -11.33
C ASN A 350 -7.82 -2.92 -10.15
N ALA A 351 -6.98 -2.32 -9.30
CA ALA A 351 -7.43 -1.43 -8.22
C ALA A 351 -8.20 -0.21 -8.76
N TYR A 352 -7.71 0.41 -9.83
CA TYR A 352 -8.32 1.59 -10.45
C TYR A 352 -9.52 1.23 -11.32
N ILE A 353 -9.47 0.10 -12.02
CA ILE A 353 -10.63 -0.41 -12.79
C ILE A 353 -11.81 -0.66 -11.83
N SER A 354 -11.54 -1.35 -10.71
CA SER A 354 -12.55 -1.60 -9.67
C SER A 354 -13.07 -0.28 -9.09
N LEU A 355 -12.20 0.67 -8.75
CA LEU A 355 -12.60 1.98 -8.22
C LEU A 355 -13.57 2.71 -9.15
N LEU A 356 -13.22 2.83 -10.44
CA LEU A 356 -13.97 3.64 -11.39
C LEU A 356 -15.26 2.96 -11.86
N LEU A 357 -15.22 1.68 -12.23
CA LEU A 357 -16.41 0.96 -12.71
C LEU A 357 -17.46 0.80 -11.61
N LEU A 358 -17.04 0.47 -10.38
CA LEU A 358 -17.96 0.32 -9.25
C LEU A 358 -18.56 1.67 -8.83
N ALA A 359 -17.78 2.76 -8.89
CA ALA A 359 -18.31 4.10 -8.66
C ALA A 359 -19.35 4.48 -9.71
N SER A 360 -19.05 4.27 -11.00
CA SER A 360 -19.98 4.57 -12.09
C SER A 360 -21.29 3.78 -11.96
N PHE A 361 -21.19 2.45 -11.78
CA PHE A 361 -22.34 1.59 -11.57
C PHE A 361 -23.22 2.07 -10.41
N SER A 362 -22.61 2.37 -9.26
CA SER A 362 -23.35 2.77 -8.07
C SER A 362 -24.04 4.14 -8.21
N LEU A 363 -23.42 5.08 -8.94
CA LEU A 363 -24.02 6.38 -9.28
C LEU A 363 -25.23 6.20 -10.20
N ILE A 364 -25.06 5.44 -11.28
CA ILE A 364 -26.11 5.16 -12.26
C ILE A 364 -27.29 4.45 -11.56
N LEU A 365 -27.01 3.43 -10.76
CA LEU A 365 -28.04 2.65 -10.07
C LEU A 365 -28.88 3.51 -9.12
N GLY A 366 -28.28 4.45 -8.38
CA GLY A 366 -29.03 5.36 -7.53
C GLY A 366 -29.91 6.36 -8.28
N ILE A 367 -29.58 6.67 -9.54
CA ILE A 367 -30.42 7.47 -10.43
C ILE A 367 -31.58 6.63 -11.00
N VAL A 368 -31.34 5.34 -11.26
CA VAL A 368 -32.32 4.39 -11.81
C VAL A 368 -33.37 4.01 -10.75
N ILE A 369 -32.94 3.47 -9.60
CA ILE A 369 -33.82 2.99 -8.54
C ILE A 369 -34.28 4.18 -7.66
N ARG A 370 -35.39 4.81 -8.05
CA ARG A 370 -35.95 5.98 -7.35
C ARG A 370 -37.01 5.60 -6.32
N LYS A 371 -37.02 6.34 -5.20
CA LYS A 371 -38.06 6.44 -4.15
C LYS A 371 -38.52 5.16 -3.42
N ASN A 372 -38.37 3.96 -3.98
CA ASN A 372 -38.80 2.72 -3.34
C ASN A 372 -37.76 2.23 -2.31
N VAL A 373 -38.01 2.48 -1.03
CA VAL A 373 -37.12 2.10 0.08
C VAL A 373 -37.01 0.58 0.21
N LEU A 374 -38.12 -0.16 0.07
CA LEU A 374 -38.13 -1.61 0.18
C LEU A 374 -37.25 -2.25 -0.90
N LEU A 375 -37.42 -1.84 -2.16
CA LEU A 375 -36.60 -2.34 -3.28
C LEU A 375 -35.11 -2.06 -3.07
N LYS A 376 -34.76 -0.88 -2.57
CA LYS A 376 -33.37 -0.52 -2.24
C LYS A 376 -32.80 -1.42 -1.15
N SER A 377 -33.55 -1.64 -0.08
CA SER A 377 -33.11 -2.48 1.04
C SER A 377 -32.96 -3.94 0.61
N VAL A 378 -33.94 -4.50 -0.11
CA VAL A 378 -33.90 -5.87 -0.65
C VAL A 378 -32.72 -6.04 -1.61
N PHE A 379 -32.53 -5.09 -2.52
CA PHE A 379 -31.39 -5.11 -3.44
C PHE A 379 -30.05 -5.09 -2.69
N LEU A 380 -29.91 -4.20 -1.69
CA LEU A 380 -28.67 -4.10 -0.93
C LEU A 380 -28.38 -5.38 -0.13
N LEU A 381 -29.41 -5.99 0.47
CA LEU A 381 -29.28 -7.27 1.17
C LEU A 381 -28.89 -8.39 0.21
N ALA A 382 -29.56 -8.51 -0.94
CA ALA A 382 -29.24 -9.50 -1.96
C ALA A 382 -27.82 -9.32 -2.52
N LEU A 383 -27.40 -8.07 -2.74
CA LEU A 383 -26.05 -7.72 -3.17
C LEU A 383 -25.02 -8.17 -2.14
N ILE A 384 -25.19 -7.82 -0.87
CA ILE A 384 -24.25 -8.19 0.21
C ILE A 384 -24.19 -9.71 0.38
N ALA A 385 -25.34 -10.40 0.34
CA ALA A 385 -25.39 -11.86 0.41
C ALA A 385 -24.64 -12.50 -0.76
N GLY A 386 -24.90 -12.05 -2.00
CA GLY A 386 -24.22 -12.55 -3.19
C GLY A 386 -22.71 -12.30 -3.18
N LEU A 387 -22.27 -11.12 -2.74
CA LEU A 387 -20.85 -10.78 -2.58
C LEU A 387 -20.17 -11.65 -1.50
N THR A 388 -20.87 -11.91 -0.39
CA THR A 388 -20.39 -12.78 0.68
C THR A 388 -20.22 -14.21 0.19
N ILE A 389 -21.25 -14.77 -0.46
CA ILE A 389 -21.19 -16.11 -1.05
C ILE A 389 -20.05 -16.20 -2.07
N GLY A 390 -19.96 -15.23 -2.99
CA GLY A 390 -18.92 -15.21 -4.03
C GLY A 390 -17.48 -15.11 -3.49
N ASN A 391 -17.27 -14.33 -2.42
CA ASN A 391 -15.96 -14.24 -1.77
C ASN A 391 -15.61 -15.51 -0.99
N THR A 392 -16.60 -16.11 -0.29
CA THR A 392 -16.43 -17.39 0.41
C THR A 392 -16.08 -18.52 -0.55
N THR A 393 -16.81 -18.64 -1.67
CA THR A 393 -16.56 -19.70 -2.66
C THR A 393 -15.19 -19.54 -3.30
N ALA A 394 -14.81 -18.32 -3.69
CA ALA A 394 -13.49 -18.06 -4.27
C ALA A 394 -12.36 -18.40 -3.29
N LEU A 395 -12.49 -18.01 -2.02
CA LEU A 395 -11.52 -18.33 -0.99
C LEU A 395 -11.47 -19.84 -0.73
N ALA A 396 -12.62 -20.51 -0.65
CA ALA A 396 -12.69 -21.96 -0.49
C ALA A 396 -12.00 -22.70 -1.64
N THR A 397 -12.27 -22.32 -2.89
CA THR A 397 -11.60 -22.89 -4.08
C THR A 397 -10.09 -22.67 -4.04
N PHE A 398 -9.64 -21.46 -3.69
CA PHE A 398 -8.21 -21.18 -3.50
C PHE A 398 -7.60 -22.07 -2.41
N THR A 399 -8.27 -22.19 -1.25
CA THR A 399 -7.76 -23.00 -0.15
C THR A 399 -7.74 -24.49 -0.45
N ALA A 400 -8.67 -25.00 -1.25
CA ALA A 400 -8.65 -26.40 -1.68
C ALA A 400 -7.47 -26.69 -2.63
N ALA A 401 -7.09 -25.71 -3.46
CA ALA A 401 -6.08 -25.90 -4.50
C ALA A 401 -4.62 -25.90 -4.00
N LYS A 402 -4.32 -25.37 -2.80
CA LYS A 402 -2.94 -25.10 -2.37
C LYS A 402 -2.51 -25.98 -1.16
N ALA A 403 -3.37 -26.86 -0.61
CA ALA A 403 -3.38 -27.25 0.82
C ALA A 403 -2.06 -27.80 1.35
N GLU A 404 -1.36 -27.01 2.18
CA GLU A 404 -0.31 -27.54 3.06
C GLU A 404 -0.96 -28.24 4.25
N LYS A 405 -0.48 -29.44 4.57
CA LYS A 405 -1.10 -30.31 5.58
C LYS A 405 -0.63 -30.05 7.02
N THR A 406 0.29 -29.11 7.25
CA THR A 406 0.96 -28.96 8.57
C THR A 406 0.93 -27.53 9.11
N PRO A 407 0.35 -27.31 10.31
CA PRO A 407 0.26 -25.99 10.90
C PRO A 407 1.58 -25.47 11.51
N ARG A 408 1.92 -24.20 11.29
CA ARG A 408 3.14 -23.55 11.85
C ARG A 408 2.87 -22.38 12.83
N GLU A 409 1.69 -22.30 13.44
CA GLU A 409 1.30 -21.14 14.29
C GLU A 409 2.28 -20.89 15.45
N GLY A 410 2.67 -21.91 16.22
CA GLY A 410 3.52 -21.75 17.40
C GLY A 410 4.99 -21.38 17.13
N THR A 411 5.47 -21.50 15.89
CA THR A 411 6.87 -21.19 15.53
C THR A 411 6.99 -20.15 14.42
N LEU A 412 5.88 -19.55 13.97
CA LEU A 412 5.84 -18.61 12.85
C LEU A 412 6.87 -17.49 13.00
N VAL A 413 6.79 -16.72 14.08
CA VAL A 413 7.67 -15.57 14.33
C VAL A 413 9.14 -15.99 14.39
N LYS A 414 9.43 -17.11 15.07
CA LYS A 414 10.79 -17.64 15.21
C LYS A 414 11.40 -18.06 13.87
N ASN A 415 10.62 -18.70 13.01
CA ASN A 415 11.09 -19.16 11.70
C ASN A 415 11.28 -17.98 10.73
N VAL A 416 10.39 -16.98 10.81
CA VAL A 416 10.34 -15.88 9.85
C VAL A 416 11.46 -14.87 10.04
N LYS A 417 11.95 -14.63 11.26
CA LYS A 417 13.11 -13.75 11.53
C LYS A 417 14.36 -14.13 10.73
N ASN A 418 14.53 -15.41 10.41
CA ASN A 418 15.68 -15.95 9.68
C ASN A 418 15.54 -15.90 8.16
N ILE A 419 14.41 -15.40 7.62
CA ILE A 419 14.17 -15.35 6.17
C ILE A 419 14.79 -14.08 5.58
N PHE A 420 15.70 -14.25 4.62
CA PHE A 420 16.29 -13.15 3.89
C PHE A 420 15.35 -12.57 2.82
N TYR A 421 15.38 -11.25 2.64
CA TYR A 421 14.73 -10.53 1.54
C TYR A 421 15.73 -9.58 0.87
N GLY A 422 15.78 -9.62 -0.46
CA GLY A 422 16.83 -8.97 -1.26
C GLY A 422 16.59 -7.51 -1.66
N ASP A 423 15.42 -6.95 -1.37
CA ASP A 423 15.08 -5.57 -1.76
C ASP A 423 15.93 -4.54 -1.00
N TYR A 424 16.45 -3.55 -1.74
CA TYR A 424 17.25 -2.44 -1.21
C TYR A 424 18.50 -2.88 -0.43
N THR A 425 19.10 -3.98 -0.88
CA THR A 425 20.39 -4.48 -0.38
C THR A 425 21.56 -3.82 -1.12
N PRO A 426 22.78 -3.85 -0.60
CA PRO A 426 23.95 -3.32 -1.32
C PRO A 426 24.15 -4.03 -2.67
N GLU A 427 24.45 -3.30 -3.73
CA GLU A 427 24.54 -3.83 -5.11
C GLU A 427 25.47 -5.06 -5.25
N GLN A 428 26.51 -5.15 -4.42
CA GLN A 428 27.48 -6.24 -4.41
C GLN A 428 26.86 -7.62 -4.14
N VAL A 429 25.68 -7.68 -3.51
CA VAL A 429 25.02 -8.95 -3.16
C VAL A 429 24.24 -9.56 -4.32
N GLN A 430 24.18 -8.89 -5.48
CA GLN A 430 23.75 -9.51 -6.74
C GLN A 430 24.55 -10.77 -7.06
N SER A 431 25.84 -10.79 -6.67
CA SER A 431 26.64 -12.00 -6.67
C SER A 431 26.14 -12.96 -5.58
N LYS A 432 25.60 -14.11 -6.01
CA LYS A 432 25.13 -15.17 -5.10
C LYS A 432 26.20 -15.58 -4.08
N LYS A 433 27.48 -15.58 -4.48
CA LYS A 433 28.61 -15.87 -3.60
C LYS A 433 28.73 -14.85 -2.46
N ASN A 434 28.63 -13.56 -2.79
CA ASN A 434 28.71 -12.47 -1.81
C ASN A 434 27.52 -12.52 -0.83
N LEU A 435 26.33 -12.78 -1.35
CA LEU A 435 25.14 -12.96 -0.53
C LEU A 435 25.28 -14.14 0.43
N GLN A 436 25.72 -15.31 -0.06
CA GLN A 436 25.92 -16.49 0.77
C GLN A 436 26.93 -16.26 1.89
N GLN A 437 28.02 -15.54 1.62
CA GLN A 437 29.01 -15.17 2.65
C GLN A 437 28.37 -14.40 3.81
N ILE A 438 27.47 -13.46 3.52
CA ILE A 438 26.75 -12.67 4.53
C ILE A 438 25.72 -13.52 5.27
N LEU A 439 24.92 -14.31 4.55
CA LEU A 439 23.89 -15.16 5.13
C LEU A 439 24.46 -16.27 6.03
N GLN A 440 25.66 -16.78 5.71
CA GLN A 440 26.38 -17.76 6.51
C GLN A 440 27.21 -17.14 7.64
N LYS A 441 27.10 -15.83 7.87
CA LYS A 441 27.83 -15.10 8.92
C LYS A 441 29.34 -15.30 8.87
N GLN A 442 29.93 -15.28 7.67
CA GLN A 442 31.38 -15.44 7.50
C GLN A 442 32.13 -14.12 7.76
N PHE A 443 32.98 -14.10 8.79
CA PHE A 443 33.84 -12.97 9.13
C PHE A 443 35.22 -13.11 8.51
N PHE A 444 35.84 -11.98 8.14
CA PHE A 444 37.19 -11.97 7.58
C PHE A 444 38.06 -10.94 8.27
N LEU A 445 39.23 -11.34 8.75
CA LEU A 445 40.30 -10.46 9.19
C LEU A 445 41.35 -10.37 8.07
N ASN A 446 41.44 -9.19 7.47
CA ASN A 446 42.10 -8.94 6.19
C ASN A 446 41.51 -9.82 5.07
N ALA A 447 42.07 -11.01 4.85
CA ALA A 447 41.61 -11.99 3.87
C ALA A 447 41.41 -13.39 4.48
N GLN A 448 41.72 -13.57 5.77
CA GLN A 448 41.58 -14.84 6.46
C GLN A 448 40.21 -14.92 7.12
N GLN A 449 39.50 -16.02 6.90
CA GLN A 449 38.24 -16.27 7.58
C GLN A 449 38.49 -16.53 9.07
N ILE A 450 37.66 -15.94 9.92
CA ILE A 450 37.73 -16.10 11.38
C ILE A 450 36.32 -16.37 11.92
N ASN A 451 36.25 -16.90 13.15
CA ASN A 451 34.99 -17.19 13.85
C ASN A 451 34.95 -16.45 15.19
N PRO A 452 34.75 -15.12 15.19
CA PRO A 452 34.66 -14.33 16.43
C PRO A 452 33.39 -14.65 17.21
N VAL A 453 33.37 -14.30 18.50
CA VAL A 453 32.14 -14.29 19.29
C VAL A 453 31.33 -13.07 18.89
N TYR A 454 30.05 -13.25 18.58
CA TYR A 454 29.16 -12.16 18.23
C TYR A 454 27.78 -12.33 18.86
N HIS A 455 27.15 -11.20 19.13
CA HIS A 455 25.79 -11.10 19.65
C HIS A 455 25.05 -9.98 18.93
N PHE A 456 23.74 -10.06 18.89
CA PHE A 456 22.91 -8.98 18.34
C PHE A 456 21.68 -8.79 19.20
N THR A 457 21.21 -7.55 19.25
CA THR A 457 19.91 -7.16 19.79
C THR A 457 19.01 -6.73 18.64
N ASP A 458 17.89 -6.07 18.93
CA ASP A 458 17.13 -5.32 17.95
C ASP A 458 17.93 -4.11 17.39
N ASN A 459 18.77 -3.47 18.21
CA ASN A 459 19.40 -2.18 17.93
C ASN A 459 20.86 -2.26 17.44
N ASP A 460 21.60 -3.28 17.86
CA ASP A 460 23.04 -3.36 17.62
C ASP A 460 23.53 -4.77 17.35
N PHE A 461 24.66 -4.84 16.63
CA PHE A 461 25.41 -6.07 16.36
C PHE A 461 26.82 -5.92 16.93
N THR A 462 27.14 -6.70 17.94
CA THR A 462 28.39 -6.63 18.69
C THR A 462 29.29 -7.83 18.38
N VAL A 463 30.58 -7.59 18.15
CA VAL A 463 31.59 -8.58 17.76
C VAL A 463 32.79 -8.43 18.69
N GLN A 464 33.22 -9.53 19.29
CA GLN A 464 34.47 -9.62 20.05
C GLN A 464 35.49 -10.41 19.24
N VAL A 465 36.62 -9.78 18.93
CA VAL A 465 37.67 -10.37 18.10
C VAL A 465 39.04 -10.01 18.66
N ASP A 466 39.97 -10.96 18.59
CA ASP A 466 41.37 -10.69 18.86
C ASP A 466 42.14 -10.52 17.55
N ASN A 467 42.73 -9.34 17.35
CA ASN A 467 43.59 -9.08 16.22
C ASN A 467 45.01 -9.53 16.55
N SER A 468 45.33 -10.76 16.16
CA SER A 468 46.66 -11.37 16.29
C SER A 468 47.72 -10.76 15.36
N THR A 469 47.33 -9.88 14.42
CA THR A 469 48.30 -9.21 13.56
C THR A 469 49.06 -8.16 14.35
N GLN A 470 50.35 -7.99 14.06
CA GLN A 470 51.22 -7.02 14.75
C GLN A 470 50.88 -5.55 14.43
N SER A 471 49.79 -5.29 13.69
CA SER A 471 49.41 -3.96 13.19
C SER A 471 47.88 -3.83 13.11
N HIS A 472 47.39 -2.70 12.59
CA HIS A 472 45.96 -2.54 12.34
C HIS A 472 45.48 -3.51 11.25
N ALA A 473 44.32 -4.13 11.47
CA ALA A 473 43.74 -5.08 10.53
C ALA A 473 42.35 -4.64 10.08
N ARG A 474 41.95 -5.08 8.89
CA ARG A 474 40.63 -4.82 8.33
C ARG A 474 39.68 -5.97 8.67
N LEU A 475 38.69 -5.72 9.50
CA LEU A 475 37.64 -6.68 9.84
C LEU A 475 36.43 -6.49 8.92
N THR A 476 36.02 -7.55 8.24
CA THR A 476 34.74 -7.62 7.50
C THR A 476 33.70 -8.31 8.37
N ILE A 477 32.65 -7.57 8.72
CA ILE A 477 31.51 -8.04 9.53
C ILE A 477 30.34 -8.33 8.57
N PRO A 478 29.72 -9.54 8.62
CA PRO A 478 28.71 -10.01 7.67
C PRO A 478 27.31 -9.41 7.94
N VAL A 479 27.24 -8.08 8.01
CA VAL A 479 26.02 -7.28 8.00
C VAL A 479 26.16 -6.23 6.90
N PHE A 480 25.06 -5.92 6.22
CA PHE A 480 25.07 -4.94 5.14
C PHE A 480 25.60 -3.61 5.63
N TRP A 481 26.30 -2.90 4.76
CA TRP A 481 26.74 -1.54 5.02
C TRP A 481 25.77 -0.55 4.39
N TYR A 482 25.31 0.42 5.18
CA TYR A 482 24.62 1.61 4.69
C TYR A 482 25.30 2.88 5.21
N ALA A 483 25.08 4.03 4.55
CA ALA A 483 25.83 5.25 4.87
C ALA A 483 25.52 5.83 6.26
N SER A 484 24.36 5.52 6.83
CA SER A 484 23.94 5.94 8.17
C SER A 484 24.40 5.00 9.30
N GLN A 485 25.35 4.10 9.00
CA GLN A 485 25.93 3.20 9.98
C GLN A 485 26.78 3.95 11.00
N VAL A 486 26.65 3.57 12.28
CA VAL A 486 27.49 4.03 13.37
C VAL A 486 28.25 2.83 13.93
N VAL A 487 29.58 2.87 13.83
CA VAL A 487 30.46 1.80 14.32
C VAL A 487 31.36 2.34 15.43
N THR A 488 31.49 1.57 16.51
CA THR A 488 32.45 1.83 17.58
C THR A 488 33.42 0.68 17.71
N VAL A 489 34.68 0.97 18.01
CA VAL A 489 35.72 0.00 18.36
C VAL A 489 36.23 0.39 19.74
N ASN A 490 36.06 -0.49 20.72
CA ASN A 490 36.37 -0.21 22.13
C ASN A 490 35.72 1.11 22.60
N GLN A 491 34.42 1.26 22.31
CA GLN A 491 33.58 2.44 22.61
C GLN A 491 33.98 3.74 21.90
N LYS A 492 35.04 3.75 21.08
CA LYS A 492 35.43 4.91 20.28
C LYS A 492 34.78 4.86 18.91
N PRO A 493 34.09 5.93 18.46
CA PRO A 493 33.53 5.98 17.11
C PRO A 493 34.61 5.83 16.04
N VAL A 494 34.33 5.00 15.03
CA VAL A 494 35.22 4.78 13.89
C VAL A 494 34.43 4.81 12.59
N HIS A 495 35.08 5.22 11.51
CA HIS A 495 34.46 5.21 10.19
C HIS A 495 34.49 3.81 9.58
N SER A 496 33.32 3.30 9.18
CA SER A 496 33.20 2.04 8.42
C SER A 496 33.13 2.30 6.92
N LYS A 497 33.37 1.27 6.11
CA LYS A 497 33.25 1.33 4.65
C LYS A 497 32.52 0.10 4.14
N ILE A 498 32.01 0.19 2.91
CA ILE A 498 31.47 -0.96 2.21
C ILE A 498 32.61 -1.89 1.75
N SER A 499 32.46 -3.19 1.99
CA SER A 499 33.38 -4.21 1.50
C SER A 499 33.06 -4.60 0.04
N LYS A 500 33.92 -5.44 -0.57
CA LYS A 500 33.66 -6.01 -1.90
C LYS A 500 32.42 -6.91 -1.95
N THR A 501 31.92 -7.36 -0.79
CA THR A 501 30.73 -8.22 -0.67
C THR A 501 29.48 -7.44 -0.29
N GLY A 502 29.57 -6.12 -0.09
CA GLY A 502 28.47 -5.29 0.41
C GLY A 502 28.34 -5.29 1.93
N ALA A 503 29.25 -5.96 2.62
CA ALA A 503 29.30 -6.08 4.07
C ALA A 503 30.05 -4.90 4.72
N THR A 504 29.98 -4.83 6.05
CA THR A 504 30.61 -3.77 6.84
C THR A 504 32.11 -4.02 7.00
N LEU A 505 32.94 -3.04 6.61
CA LEU A 505 34.39 -3.08 6.74
C LEU A 505 34.85 -2.04 7.77
N VAL A 506 35.61 -2.46 8.78
CA VAL A 506 36.16 -1.59 9.83
C VAL A 506 37.63 -1.90 10.07
N THR A 507 38.41 -0.89 10.47
CA THR A 507 39.81 -1.08 10.87
C THR A 507 39.87 -1.22 12.39
N ILE A 508 40.53 -2.27 12.86
CA ILE A 508 40.69 -2.57 14.29
C ILE A 508 42.17 -2.54 14.70
N PRO A 509 42.50 -2.08 15.93
CA PRO A 509 43.86 -2.09 16.44
C PRO A 509 44.36 -3.51 16.71
N LYS A 510 45.66 -3.64 17.03
CA LYS A 510 46.24 -4.90 17.50
C LYS A 510 45.62 -5.31 18.85
N GLY A 511 45.42 -6.60 19.06
CA GLY A 511 44.87 -7.17 20.29
C GLY A 511 43.34 -7.23 20.31
N SER A 512 42.79 -7.46 21.50
CA SER A 512 41.35 -7.63 21.70
C SER A 512 40.58 -6.36 21.41
N SER A 513 39.53 -6.48 20.61
CA SER A 513 38.63 -5.40 20.24
C SER A 513 37.18 -5.83 20.37
N VAL A 514 36.36 -4.95 20.94
CA VAL A 514 34.90 -5.05 20.92
C VAL A 514 34.37 -4.04 19.92
N ILE A 515 33.70 -4.54 18.88
CA ILE A 515 33.11 -3.74 17.82
C ILE A 515 31.60 -3.76 18.00
N SER A 516 30.96 -2.59 18.01
CA SER A 516 29.50 -2.49 17.95
C SER A 516 29.09 -1.75 16.69
N VAL A 517 28.16 -2.35 15.95
CA VAL A 517 27.58 -1.82 14.71
C VAL A 517 26.11 -1.49 14.97
N SER A 518 25.72 -0.26 14.68
CA SER A 518 24.35 0.23 14.83
C SER A 518 23.98 1.20 13.70
N TYR A 519 22.74 1.67 13.68
CA TYR A 519 22.23 2.60 12.67
C TYR A 519 21.43 3.73 13.31
N GLN A 520 21.52 4.93 12.74
CA GLN A 520 20.77 6.09 13.20
C GLN A 520 20.11 6.81 12.04
N TYR A 521 18.97 7.45 12.30
CA TYR A 521 18.37 8.34 11.31
C TYR A 521 19.23 9.59 11.10
N PRO A 522 19.29 10.14 9.88
CA PRO A 522 19.90 11.44 9.65
C PRO A 522 19.19 12.51 10.49
N LYS A 523 19.93 13.29 11.29
CA LYS A 523 19.35 14.34 12.16
C LYS A 523 18.50 15.35 11.38
N SER A 524 18.81 15.57 10.11
CA SER A 524 18.06 16.45 9.21
C SER A 524 16.62 16.00 8.96
N VAL A 525 16.26 14.72 9.18
CA VAL A 525 14.87 14.25 9.04
C VAL A 525 13.91 15.03 9.94
N VAL A 526 14.38 15.51 11.10
CA VAL A 526 13.58 16.29 12.05
C VAL A 526 13.04 17.57 11.41
N VAL A 527 13.82 18.23 10.54
CA VAL A 527 13.38 19.43 9.82
C VAL A 527 12.18 19.11 8.92
N PHE A 528 12.24 17.99 8.19
CA PHE A 528 11.15 17.55 7.32
C PHE A 528 9.92 17.11 8.12
N ILE A 529 10.11 16.49 9.28
CA ILE A 529 9.00 16.17 10.21
C ILE A 529 8.30 17.46 10.66
N VAL A 530 9.06 18.48 11.08
CA VAL A 530 8.50 19.78 11.47
C VAL A 530 7.74 20.44 10.32
N ILE A 531 8.29 20.43 9.10
CA ILE A 531 7.62 20.93 7.88
C ILE A 531 6.29 20.21 7.64
N ALA A 532 6.28 18.87 7.73
CA ALA A 532 5.05 18.08 7.55
C ALA A 532 4.02 18.37 8.65
N CYS A 533 4.44 18.51 9.92
CA CYS A 533 3.56 18.84 11.03
C CYS A 533 2.90 20.23 10.84
N PHE A 534 3.67 21.25 10.46
CA PHE A 534 3.12 22.57 10.14
C PHE A 534 2.17 22.49 8.94
N GLY A 535 2.52 21.72 7.91
CA GLY A 535 1.66 21.56 6.76
C GLY A 535 0.34 20.85 7.07
N LEU A 536 0.39 19.86 7.96
CA LEU A 536 -0.79 19.17 8.47
C LEU A 536 -1.70 20.15 9.20
N ALA A 537 -1.15 20.95 10.12
CA ALA A 537 -1.89 21.99 10.82
C ALA A 537 -2.52 22.99 9.85
N ALA A 538 -1.77 23.46 8.84
CA ALA A 538 -2.25 24.43 7.85
C ALA A 538 -3.41 23.90 6.98
N ILE A 539 -3.40 22.61 6.63
CA ILE A 539 -4.48 22.00 5.83
C ILE A 539 -5.80 21.93 6.62
N PHE A 540 -5.72 21.67 7.93
CA PHE A 540 -6.89 21.53 8.80
C PHE A 540 -7.34 22.82 9.49
N MET A 541 -6.54 23.89 9.44
CA MET A 541 -7.01 25.21 9.88
C MET A 541 -8.22 25.65 9.02
N PRO A 542 -9.32 26.10 9.65
CA PRO A 542 -10.35 26.83 8.94
C PRO A 542 -9.68 27.99 8.22
N LEU A 543 -9.92 28.18 6.93
CA LEU A 543 -9.53 29.42 6.26
C LEU A 543 -10.36 30.54 6.90
N ILE A 544 -9.80 31.20 7.92
CA ILE A 544 -10.38 32.36 8.60
C ILE A 544 -10.54 33.54 7.60
N PHE A 545 -9.89 33.46 6.44
CA PHE A 545 -10.07 34.38 5.32
C PHE A 545 -10.84 33.73 4.16
N ARG A 546 -12.15 33.58 4.33
CA ARG A 546 -13.09 33.56 3.19
C ARG A 546 -14.09 34.71 3.39
N ASN A 547 -13.58 35.93 3.35
CA ASN A 547 -14.40 37.13 3.18
C ASN A 547 -14.49 37.48 1.68
N THR A 548 -15.74 37.71 1.26
CA THR A 548 -16.18 38.52 0.11
C THR A 548 -15.67 38.14 -1.29
N GLY A 549 -16.50 37.41 -2.05
CA GLY A 549 -16.32 37.31 -3.51
C GLY A 549 -16.83 36.05 -4.21
N SER A 550 -17.81 35.31 -3.68
CA SER A 550 -18.51 34.34 -4.53
C SER A 550 -19.58 35.07 -5.33
N ALA A 551 -19.21 35.50 -6.54
CA ALA A 551 -20.19 35.84 -7.56
C ALA A 551 -21.17 34.67 -7.69
N LYS A 552 -22.45 34.94 -7.43
CA LYS A 552 -23.54 34.05 -7.78
C LYS A 552 -23.37 33.70 -9.26
N VAL A 553 -23.09 32.43 -9.54
CA VAL A 553 -23.34 31.86 -10.86
C VAL A 553 -24.85 31.82 -11.00
N THR A 554 -25.43 32.90 -11.51
CA THR A 554 -26.78 32.90 -12.05
C THR A 554 -26.80 31.91 -13.20
N LYS A 555 -27.54 30.81 -13.00
CA LYS A 555 -28.09 30.05 -14.11
C LYS A 555 -29.02 31.00 -14.87
N THR A 556 -28.64 31.39 -16.07
CA THR A 556 -29.60 31.79 -17.09
C THR A 556 -30.07 30.53 -17.81
N ASP A 557 -31.36 30.52 -18.12
CA ASP A 557 -32.22 29.37 -18.43
C ASP A 557 -31.77 28.46 -19.59
#